data_AF-A0A370LRX3-F1
#
_entry.id   AF-A0A370LRX3-F1
#
_cell.length_a   1.000
_cell.length_b   1.000
_cell.length_c   1.000
_cell.angle_alpha   90.00
_cell.angle_beta   90.00
_cell.angle_gamma   90.00
#
_symmetry.space_group_name_H-M   'P 1'
#
loop_
_entity.id
_entity.type
_entity.pdbx_description
1 polymer ?
#
loop_
_entity_poly.entity_id
_entity_poly.type
_entity_poly.pdbx_seq_one_letter_code
_entity_poly.pdbx_strand_id
1 'polypeptide(L)'
;MDKISYAVTAFWLLVSFGCYVAFRNLEVSNHEYFHTCKTIEISQDYYRLVTQTENYHRNFLITEDPAYRKLYEEFKGKLLPELKKVKEVAITTEQKKLLKDAETIVLYRCGIWDGTLIIYDNEGSEAVKEHVVDTYKKCGIEKMHQLRNIFDKIIAEEKQMLTAREKSNNYRFQNLETSIYIAVAFSIIIFLLPLVIQTFVWWKGWNGSN
;
A
#
# COMPACT_ATOMS: atom_id res chain seq x y z
N MET A 1 -4.23 52.75 14.57
CA MET A 1 -4.98 51.49 14.36
C MET A 1 -4.22 50.53 13.46
N ASP A 2 -3.42 51.03 12.50
CA ASP A 2 -2.81 50.22 11.45
C ASP A 2 -1.85 49.13 11.94
N LYS A 3 -0.99 49.41 12.94
CA LYS A 3 -0.01 48.43 13.46
C LYS A 3 -0.65 47.18 14.07
N ILE A 4 -1.78 47.32 14.77
CA ILE A 4 -2.51 46.19 15.37
C ILE A 4 -3.19 45.37 14.26
N SER A 5 -3.78 46.04 13.27
CA SER A 5 -4.37 45.35 12.13
C SER A 5 -3.34 44.54 11.36
N TYR A 6 -2.15 45.09 11.10
CA TYR A 6 -1.07 44.34 10.43
C TYR A 6 -0.61 43.13 11.24
N ALA A 7 -0.47 43.25 12.56
CA ALA A 7 -0.09 42.14 13.42
C ALA A 7 -1.14 41.00 13.41
N VAL A 8 -2.43 41.35 13.44
CA VAL A 8 -3.53 40.39 13.35
C VAL A 8 -3.54 39.69 11.99
N THR A 9 -3.41 40.44 10.89
CA THR A 9 -3.35 39.85 9.54
C THR A 9 -2.12 38.95 9.37
N ALA A 10 -0.94 39.35 9.87
CA ALA A 10 0.26 38.53 9.83
C ALA A 10 0.10 37.23 10.63
N PHE A 11 -0.54 37.29 11.80
CA PHE A 11 -0.88 36.11 12.59
C PHE A 11 -1.81 35.16 11.83
N TRP A 12 -2.90 35.67 11.23
CA TRP A 12 -3.82 34.85 10.43
C TRP A 12 -3.14 34.22 9.21
N LEU A 13 -2.23 34.91 8.54
CA LEU A 13 -1.45 34.36 7.45
C LEU A 13 -0.53 33.22 7.92
N LEU A 14 0.14 33.37 9.06
CA LEU A 14 0.97 32.31 9.65
C LEU A 14 0.15 31.08 10.04
N VAL A 15 -1.02 31.28 10.65
CA VAL A 15 -1.94 30.18 10.99
C VAL A 15 -2.42 29.47 9.72
N SER A 16 -2.85 30.23 8.72
CA SER A 16 -3.33 29.67 7.44
C SER A 16 -2.25 28.88 6.71
N PHE A 17 -1.01 29.41 6.69
CA PHE A 17 0.14 28.72 6.13
C PHE A 17 0.47 27.42 6.89
N GLY A 18 0.45 27.46 8.23
CA GLY A 18 0.64 26.28 9.07
C GLY A 18 -0.42 25.20 8.82
N CYS A 19 -1.70 25.59 8.73
CA CYS A 19 -2.78 24.69 8.35
C CYS A 19 -2.57 24.08 6.97
N TYR A 20 -2.20 24.88 5.96
CA TYR A 20 -1.93 24.39 4.62
C TYR A 20 -0.81 23.33 4.60
N VAL A 21 0.31 23.60 5.27
CA VAL A 21 1.43 22.62 5.38
C VAL A 21 0.98 21.35 6.09
N ALA A 22 0.20 21.48 7.16
CA ALA A 22 -0.32 20.34 7.91
C ALA A 22 -1.26 19.47 7.06
N PHE A 23 -2.17 20.09 6.30
CA PHE A 23 -3.05 19.38 5.36
C PHE A 23 -2.27 18.69 4.24
N ARG A 24 -1.27 19.34 3.66
CA ARG A 24 -0.41 18.73 2.62
C ARG A 24 0.35 17.52 3.14
N ASN A 25 0.89 17.60 4.36
CA ASN A 25 1.58 16.47 4.98
C ASN A 25 0.64 15.29 5.25
N LEU A 26 -0.62 15.57 5.59
CA LEU A 26 -1.65 14.56 5.80
C LEU A 26 -2.08 13.90 4.48
N GLU A 27 -2.23 14.68 3.41
CA GLU A 27 -2.53 14.17 2.07
C GLU A 27 -1.44 13.21 1.56
N VAL A 28 -0.17 13.60 1.65
CA VAL A 28 0.97 12.75 1.26
C VAL A 28 0.99 11.45 2.07
N SER A 29 0.76 11.55 3.39
CA SER A 29 0.77 10.38 4.26
C SER A 29 -0.38 9.41 3.97
N ASN A 30 -1.57 9.93 3.64
CA ASN A 30 -2.70 9.12 3.21
C ASN A 30 -2.41 8.43 1.86
N HIS A 31 -1.80 9.15 0.92
CA HIS A 31 -1.42 8.56 -0.37
C HIS A 31 -0.45 7.39 -0.18
N GLU A 32 0.58 7.57 0.66
CA GLU A 32 1.51 6.51 1.00
C GLU A 32 0.84 5.31 1.71
N TYR A 33 -0.12 5.57 2.60
CA TYR A 33 -0.92 4.52 3.24
C TYR A 33 -1.68 3.70 2.21
N PHE A 34 -2.46 4.36 1.34
CA PHE A 34 -3.24 3.68 0.29
C PHE A 34 -2.35 2.91 -0.68
N HIS A 35 -1.19 3.47 -1.02
CA HIS A 35 -0.21 2.79 -1.85
C HIS A 35 0.22 1.45 -1.22
N THR A 36 0.63 1.44 0.04
CA THR A 36 1.06 0.21 0.71
C THR A 36 -0.06 -0.82 0.84
N CYS A 37 -1.28 -0.40 1.18
CA CYS A 37 -2.43 -1.31 1.19
C CYS A 37 -2.65 -1.95 -0.19
N LYS A 38 -2.58 -1.14 -1.26
CA LYS A 38 -2.70 -1.61 -2.64
C LYS A 38 -1.57 -2.56 -3.04
N THR A 39 -0.32 -2.29 -2.64
CA THR A 39 0.81 -3.18 -2.91
C THR A 39 0.63 -4.54 -2.22
N ILE A 40 0.14 -4.56 -0.98
CA ILE A 40 -0.17 -5.81 -0.26
C ILE A 40 -1.26 -6.59 -0.99
N GLU A 41 -2.39 -5.92 -1.31
CA GLU A 41 -3.54 -6.54 -1.99
C GLU A 41 -3.13 -7.15 -3.33
N ILE A 42 -2.49 -6.37 -4.21
CA ILE A 42 -2.07 -6.83 -5.54
C ILE A 42 -1.05 -7.97 -5.43
N SER A 43 -0.16 -7.95 -4.44
CA SER A 43 0.80 -9.04 -4.21
C SER A 43 0.11 -10.34 -3.76
N GLN A 44 -0.89 -10.24 -2.87
CA GLN A 44 -1.68 -11.38 -2.42
C GLN A 44 -2.53 -11.97 -3.54
N ASP A 45 -3.19 -11.11 -4.31
CA ASP A 45 -4.01 -11.49 -5.45
C ASP A 45 -3.19 -12.17 -6.53
N TYR A 46 -1.98 -11.67 -6.80
CA TYR A 46 -1.07 -12.29 -7.73
C TYR A 46 -0.62 -13.68 -7.26
N TYR A 47 -0.21 -13.83 -6.01
CA TYR A 47 0.17 -15.14 -5.48
C TYR A 47 -1.00 -16.14 -5.55
N ARG A 48 -2.22 -15.70 -5.21
CA ARG A 48 -3.44 -16.50 -5.36
C ARG A 48 -3.68 -16.91 -6.81
N LEU A 49 -3.48 -16.02 -7.78
CA LEU A 49 -3.60 -16.32 -9.21
C LEU A 49 -2.63 -17.44 -9.64
N VAL A 50 -1.36 -17.38 -9.18
CA VAL A 50 -0.37 -18.44 -9.47
C VAL A 50 -0.84 -19.78 -8.90
N THR A 51 -1.26 -19.81 -7.64
CA THR A 51 -1.76 -21.04 -6.99
C THR A 51 -3.02 -21.58 -7.66
N GLN A 52 -3.95 -20.72 -8.07
CA GLN A 52 -5.15 -21.13 -8.81
C GLN A 52 -4.79 -21.73 -10.18
N THR A 53 -3.83 -21.11 -10.89
CA THR A 53 -3.33 -21.64 -12.17
C THR A 53 -2.77 -23.06 -11.99
N GLU A 54 -1.94 -23.27 -10.97
CA GLU A 54 -1.41 -24.59 -10.64
C GLU A 54 -2.51 -25.59 -10.27
N ASN A 55 -3.51 -25.16 -9.51
CA ASN A 55 -4.62 -26.03 -9.12
C ASN A 55 -5.46 -26.46 -10.33
N TYR A 56 -5.76 -25.56 -11.26
CA TYR A 56 -6.47 -25.91 -12.49
C TYR A 56 -5.66 -26.87 -13.37
N HIS A 57 -4.36 -26.63 -13.51
CA HIS A 57 -3.46 -27.55 -14.19
C HIS A 57 -3.50 -28.96 -13.58
N ARG A 58 -3.34 -29.05 -12.26
CA ARG A 58 -3.38 -30.33 -11.54
C ARG A 58 -4.74 -31.01 -11.62
N ASN A 59 -5.83 -30.25 -11.49
CA ASN A 59 -7.18 -30.79 -11.57
C ASN A 59 -7.45 -31.37 -12.96
N PHE A 60 -6.99 -30.72 -14.03
CA PHE A 60 -7.05 -31.29 -15.37
C PHE A 60 -6.29 -32.61 -15.44
N LEU A 61 -5.04 -32.68 -14.98
CA LEU A 61 -4.25 -33.91 -15.03
C LEU A 61 -4.83 -35.07 -14.19
N ILE A 62 -5.63 -34.76 -13.17
CA ILE A 62 -6.25 -35.77 -12.29
C ILE A 62 -7.62 -36.22 -12.81
N THR A 63 -8.44 -35.28 -13.29
CA THR A 63 -9.85 -35.53 -13.63
C THR A 63 -10.08 -35.69 -15.12
N GLU A 64 -9.12 -35.26 -15.94
CA GLU A 64 -9.19 -35.21 -17.40
C GLU A 64 -10.37 -34.35 -17.94
N ASP A 65 -10.98 -33.52 -17.08
CA ASP A 65 -12.08 -32.63 -17.46
C ASP A 65 -11.55 -31.41 -18.23
N PRO A 66 -11.93 -31.23 -19.52
CA PRO A 66 -11.50 -30.11 -20.35
C PRO A 66 -11.82 -28.72 -19.79
N ALA A 67 -12.83 -28.61 -18.91
CA ALA A 67 -13.15 -27.34 -18.25
C ALA A 67 -11.97 -26.81 -17.43
N TYR A 68 -11.22 -27.69 -16.75
CA TYR A 68 -10.04 -27.28 -15.99
C TYR A 68 -8.87 -26.87 -16.89
N ARG A 69 -8.70 -27.50 -18.06
CA ARG A 69 -7.69 -27.07 -19.04
C ARG A 69 -7.97 -25.66 -19.54
N LYS A 70 -9.23 -25.37 -19.86
CA LYS A 70 -9.66 -24.03 -20.28
C LYS A 70 -9.38 -22.97 -19.20
N LEU A 71 -9.72 -23.28 -17.94
CA LEU A 71 -9.45 -22.39 -16.80
C LEU A 71 -7.94 -22.19 -16.59
N TYR A 72 -7.14 -23.24 -16.72
CA TYR A 72 -5.68 -23.15 -16.66
C TYR A 72 -5.15 -22.19 -17.73
N GLU A 73 -5.54 -22.35 -19.00
CA GLU A 73 -5.07 -21.51 -20.10
C GLU A 73 -5.46 -20.03 -19.89
N GLU A 74 -6.70 -19.78 -19.46
CA GLU A 74 -7.19 -18.44 -19.13
C GLU A 74 -6.36 -17.80 -18.01
N PHE A 75 -6.12 -18.53 -16.91
CA PHE A 75 -5.41 -18.00 -15.74
C PHE A 75 -3.92 -17.83 -16.03
N LYS A 76 -3.30 -18.77 -16.75
CA LYS A 76 -1.91 -18.68 -17.22
C LYS A 76 -1.70 -17.40 -18.04
N GLY A 77 -2.64 -17.09 -18.94
CA GLY A 77 -2.60 -15.86 -19.75
C GLY A 77 -2.59 -14.57 -18.94
N LYS A 78 -3.08 -14.60 -17.69
CA LYS A 78 -3.10 -13.44 -16.78
C LYS A 78 -1.84 -13.30 -15.94
N LEU A 79 -1.00 -14.34 -15.82
CA LEU A 79 0.16 -14.32 -14.91
C LEU A 79 1.14 -13.18 -15.24
N LEU A 80 1.69 -13.10 -16.45
CA LEU A 80 2.67 -12.05 -16.77
C LEU A 80 2.06 -10.62 -16.71
N PRO A 81 0.85 -10.36 -17.25
CA PRO A 81 0.21 -9.07 -17.09
C PRO A 81 0.00 -8.64 -15.64
N GLU A 82 -0.47 -9.54 -14.77
CA GLU A 82 -0.69 -9.21 -13.35
C GLU A 82 0.62 -9.04 -12.58
N LEU A 83 1.65 -9.85 -12.88
CA LEU A 83 2.98 -9.68 -12.29
C LEU A 83 3.57 -8.31 -12.64
N LYS A 84 3.34 -7.83 -13.86
CA LYS A 84 3.75 -6.49 -14.27
C LYS A 84 3.10 -5.41 -13.40
N LYS A 85 1.82 -5.54 -13.06
CA LYS A 85 1.15 -4.61 -12.14
C LYS A 85 1.78 -4.63 -10.75
N VAL A 86 2.16 -5.81 -10.24
CA VAL A 86 2.90 -5.91 -8.95
C VAL A 86 4.24 -5.17 -9.06
N LYS A 87 4.96 -5.32 -10.17
CA LYS A 87 6.24 -4.64 -10.42
C LYS A 87 6.10 -3.11 -10.53
N GLU A 88 4.98 -2.62 -11.03
CA GLU A 88 4.69 -1.18 -11.14
C GLU A 88 4.45 -0.52 -9.78
N VAL A 89 3.89 -1.25 -8.81
CA VAL A 89 3.67 -0.76 -7.43
C VAL A 89 4.81 -1.07 -6.47
N ALA A 90 5.89 -1.69 -6.94
CA ALA A 90 7.07 -1.97 -6.12
C ALA A 90 7.96 -0.73 -5.98
N ILE A 91 8.23 -0.30 -4.75
CA ILE A 91 9.01 0.91 -4.47
C ILE A 91 10.49 0.57 -4.33
N THR A 92 10.81 -0.40 -3.48
CA THR A 92 12.19 -0.64 -3.06
C THR A 92 13.00 -1.42 -4.10
N THR A 93 14.31 -1.20 -4.13
CA THR A 93 15.22 -1.98 -4.99
C THR A 93 15.16 -3.47 -4.68
N GLU A 94 14.98 -3.83 -3.41
CA GLU A 94 14.84 -5.22 -2.96
C GLU A 94 13.55 -5.85 -3.48
N GLN A 95 12.39 -5.18 -3.36
CA GLN A 95 11.13 -5.66 -3.94
C GLN A 95 11.24 -5.88 -5.44
N LYS A 96 11.86 -4.94 -6.16
CA LYS A 96 12.06 -5.05 -7.62
C LYS A 96 12.93 -6.25 -7.98
N LYS A 97 13.97 -6.53 -7.19
CA LYS A 97 14.84 -7.71 -7.36
C LYS A 97 14.04 -8.99 -7.10
N LEU A 98 13.33 -9.07 -5.98
CA LEU A 98 12.48 -10.21 -5.63
C LEU A 98 11.43 -10.50 -6.71
N LEU A 99 10.82 -9.47 -7.30
CA LEU A 99 9.83 -9.64 -8.36
C LEU A 99 10.45 -10.08 -9.70
N LYS A 100 11.70 -9.74 -9.97
CA LYS A 100 12.45 -10.29 -11.11
C LYS A 100 12.74 -11.79 -10.92
N ASP A 101 13.08 -12.18 -9.70
CA ASP A 101 13.26 -13.59 -9.35
C ASP A 101 11.92 -14.34 -9.45
N ALA A 102 10.82 -13.74 -8.99
CA ALA A 102 9.48 -14.29 -9.14
C ALA A 102 9.07 -14.48 -10.61
N GLU A 103 9.35 -13.51 -11.47
CA GLU A 103 9.10 -13.60 -12.92
C GLU A 103 9.83 -14.80 -13.54
N THR A 104 11.10 -14.98 -13.18
CA THR A 104 11.92 -16.11 -13.64
C THR A 104 11.32 -17.44 -13.20
N ILE A 105 10.89 -17.53 -11.93
CA ILE A 105 10.28 -18.75 -11.39
C ILE A 105 8.92 -19.03 -12.06
N VAL A 106 8.09 -18.01 -12.27
CA VAL A 106 6.77 -18.16 -12.91
C VAL A 106 6.90 -18.64 -14.34
N LEU A 107 7.82 -18.05 -15.13
CA LEU A 107 8.10 -18.50 -16.49
C LEU A 107 8.58 -19.95 -16.52
N TYR A 108 9.50 -20.30 -15.62
CA TYR A 108 9.96 -21.69 -15.47
C TYR A 108 8.80 -22.64 -15.14
N ARG A 109 7.89 -22.27 -14.21
CA ARG A 109 6.71 -23.07 -13.86
C ARG A 109 5.74 -23.21 -15.02
N CYS A 110 5.47 -22.14 -15.76
CA CYS A 110 4.62 -22.20 -16.96
C CYS A 110 5.20 -23.19 -17.99
N GLY A 111 6.51 -23.16 -18.22
CA GLY A 111 7.18 -24.11 -19.10
C GLY A 111 7.02 -25.58 -18.66
N ILE A 112 7.10 -25.84 -17.35
CA ILE A 112 6.81 -27.18 -16.80
C ILE A 112 5.36 -27.58 -17.05
N TRP A 113 4.41 -26.71 -16.70
CA TRP A 113 2.98 -27.01 -16.84
C TRP A 113 2.62 -27.28 -18.31
N ASP A 114 3.10 -26.46 -19.23
CA ASP A 114 2.89 -26.66 -20.66
C ASP A 114 3.56 -27.95 -21.16
N GLY A 115 4.79 -28.24 -20.71
CA GLY A 115 5.48 -29.49 -21.04
C GLY A 115 4.69 -30.74 -20.60
N THR A 116 4.11 -30.71 -19.39
CA THR A 116 3.28 -31.83 -18.90
C THR A 116 1.97 -31.99 -19.68
N LEU A 117 1.38 -30.91 -20.20
CA LEU A 117 0.21 -30.99 -21.07
C LEU A 117 0.57 -31.57 -22.44
N ILE A 118 1.74 -31.23 -22.98
CA ILE A 118 2.22 -31.81 -24.25
C ILE A 118 2.45 -33.33 -24.09
N ILE A 119 3.05 -33.77 -22.98
CA ILE A 119 3.22 -35.20 -22.69
C ILE A 119 1.84 -35.87 -22.58
N TYR A 120 0.90 -35.25 -21.86
CA TYR A 120 -0.48 -35.75 -21.74
C TYR A 120 -1.13 -35.94 -23.12
N ASP A 121 -1.05 -34.92 -23.99
CA ASP A 121 -1.68 -34.93 -25.31
C ASP A 121 -1.08 -36.00 -26.24
N ASN A 122 0.20 -36.33 -26.09
CA ASN A 122 0.91 -37.29 -26.96
C ASN A 122 0.89 -38.73 -26.43
N GLU A 123 1.01 -38.91 -25.12
CA GLU A 123 1.33 -40.21 -24.49
C GLU A 123 0.30 -40.62 -23.41
N GLY A 124 -0.63 -39.73 -23.05
CA GLY A 124 -1.67 -39.98 -22.06
C GLY A 124 -1.23 -39.74 -20.62
N SER A 125 -2.15 -39.98 -19.68
CA SER A 125 -1.97 -39.64 -18.26
C SER A 125 -0.91 -40.46 -17.51
N GLU A 126 -0.64 -41.71 -17.93
CA GLU A 126 0.38 -42.55 -17.28
C GLU A 126 1.80 -42.03 -17.54
N ALA A 127 2.10 -41.60 -18.77
CA ALA A 127 3.40 -41.02 -19.11
C ALA A 127 3.68 -39.73 -18.31
N VAL A 128 2.65 -38.92 -18.07
CA VAL A 128 2.75 -37.72 -17.22
C VAL A 128 3.14 -38.10 -15.80
N LYS A 129 2.57 -39.14 -15.20
CA LYS A 129 2.90 -39.57 -13.83
C LYS A 129 4.37 -39.98 -13.70
N GLU A 130 4.87 -40.73 -14.67
CA GLU A 130 6.27 -41.17 -14.71
C GLU A 130 7.23 -39.98 -14.83
N HIS A 131 6.96 -39.05 -15.76
CA HIS A 131 7.79 -37.85 -15.93
C HIS A 131 7.68 -36.84 -14.79
N VAL A 132 6.50 -36.70 -14.17
CA VAL A 132 6.27 -35.76 -13.06
C VAL A 132 6.91 -36.22 -11.76
N VAL A 133 6.91 -37.53 -11.47
CA VAL A 133 7.49 -38.07 -10.24
C VAL A 133 9.00 -37.88 -10.21
N ASP A 134 9.70 -38.10 -11.32
CA ASP A 134 11.16 -38.03 -11.37
C ASP A 134 11.71 -36.61 -11.54
N THR A 135 11.10 -35.79 -12.41
CA THR A 135 11.69 -34.50 -12.80
C THR A 135 11.06 -33.32 -12.05
N TYR A 136 9.74 -33.37 -11.80
CA TYR A 136 8.98 -32.18 -11.42
C TYR A 136 8.56 -32.14 -9.95
N LYS A 137 8.56 -33.27 -9.25
CA LYS A 137 8.06 -33.33 -7.86
C LYS A 137 8.89 -32.50 -6.88
N LYS A 138 10.23 -32.60 -6.92
CA LYS A 138 11.11 -31.81 -6.03
C LYS A 138 11.23 -30.36 -6.49
N CYS A 139 11.52 -30.16 -7.77
CA CYS A 139 11.76 -28.81 -8.30
C CYS A 139 10.47 -27.96 -8.31
N GLY A 140 9.31 -28.52 -8.66
CA GLY A 140 8.04 -27.79 -8.71
C GLY A 140 7.59 -27.28 -7.34
N ILE A 141 7.62 -28.15 -6.32
CA ILE A 141 7.26 -27.80 -4.94
C ILE A 141 8.23 -26.73 -4.41
N GLU A 142 9.54 -26.92 -4.61
CA GLU A 142 10.54 -25.95 -4.17
C GLU A 142 10.33 -24.57 -4.80
N LYS A 143 10.05 -24.52 -6.10
CA LYS A 143 9.79 -23.26 -6.82
C LYS A 143 8.52 -22.55 -6.34
N MET A 144 7.47 -23.30 -6.02
CA MET A 144 6.26 -22.73 -5.42
C MET A 144 6.50 -22.21 -3.99
N HIS A 145 7.34 -22.88 -3.21
CA HIS A 145 7.79 -22.35 -1.91
C HIS A 145 8.66 -21.10 -2.05
N GLN A 146 9.57 -21.06 -3.03
CA GLN A 146 10.37 -19.87 -3.33
C GLN A 146 9.47 -18.68 -3.70
N LEU A 147 8.47 -18.90 -4.56
CA LEU A 147 7.47 -17.88 -4.90
C LEU A 147 6.71 -17.39 -3.66
N ARG A 148 6.23 -18.32 -2.83
CA ARG A 148 5.55 -17.99 -1.58
C ARG A 148 6.42 -17.10 -0.70
N ASN A 149 7.67 -17.49 -0.48
CA ASN A 149 8.60 -16.75 0.36
C ASN A 149 8.89 -15.34 -0.18
N ILE A 150 8.97 -15.18 -1.51
CA ILE A 150 9.10 -13.87 -2.14
C ILE A 150 7.91 -12.97 -1.80
N PHE A 151 6.68 -13.44 -2.03
CA PHE A 151 5.49 -12.63 -1.76
C PHE A 151 5.27 -12.40 -0.26
N ASP A 152 5.51 -13.40 0.58
CA ASP A 152 5.46 -13.26 2.04
C ASP A 152 6.47 -12.20 2.53
N LYS A 153 7.68 -12.15 1.95
CA LYS A 153 8.68 -11.13 2.27
C LYS A 153 8.23 -9.73 1.84
N ILE A 154 7.74 -9.57 0.61
CA ILE A 154 7.21 -8.28 0.12
C ILE A 154 6.06 -7.79 1.00
N ILE A 155 5.11 -8.67 1.32
CA ILE A 155 3.96 -8.35 2.18
C ILE A 155 4.41 -8.00 3.61
N ALA A 156 5.40 -8.71 4.15
CA ALA A 156 5.93 -8.41 5.48
C ALA A 156 6.62 -7.04 5.53
N GLU A 157 7.42 -6.70 4.52
CA GLU A 157 8.05 -5.39 4.38
C GLU A 157 6.99 -4.27 4.29
N GLU A 158 5.97 -4.45 3.45
CA GLU A 158 4.87 -3.49 3.31
C GLU A 158 4.06 -3.33 4.60
N LYS A 159 3.77 -4.41 5.33
CA LYS A 159 3.10 -4.35 6.64
C LYS A 159 3.92 -3.61 7.70
N GLN A 160 5.25 -3.77 7.67
CA GLN A 160 6.14 -3.00 8.55
C GLN A 160 6.10 -1.51 8.20
N MET A 161 6.13 -1.16 6.91
CA MET A 161 5.97 0.24 6.47
C MET A 161 4.60 0.80 6.86
N LEU A 162 3.53 0.02 6.71
CA LEU A 162 2.18 0.39 7.09
C LEU A 162 2.10 0.72 8.58
N THR A 163 2.65 -0.16 9.42
CA THR A 163 2.67 0.02 10.88
C THR A 163 3.46 1.29 11.27
N ALA A 164 4.58 1.56 10.60
CA ALA A 164 5.36 2.77 10.82
C ALA A 164 4.58 4.04 10.41
N ARG A 165 3.86 3.98 9.28
CA ARG A 165 3.03 5.07 8.77
C ARG A 165 1.81 5.33 9.65
N GLU A 166 1.15 4.30 10.15
CA GLU A 166 0.02 4.44 11.10
C GLU A 166 0.45 5.12 12.38
N LYS A 167 1.59 4.72 12.96
CA LYS A 167 2.18 5.39 14.13
C LYS A 167 2.49 6.86 13.81
N SER A 168 3.15 7.13 12.70
CA SER A 168 3.48 8.49 12.25
C SER A 168 2.22 9.35 12.04
N ASN A 169 1.17 8.78 11.43
CA ASN A 169 -0.11 9.45 11.23
C ASN A 169 -0.77 9.80 12.54
N ASN A 170 -0.85 8.87 13.49
CA ASN A 170 -1.46 9.14 14.79
C ASN A 170 -0.76 10.29 15.52
N TYR A 171 0.58 10.34 15.51
CA TYR A 171 1.33 11.47 16.05
C TYR A 171 1.07 12.78 15.30
N ARG A 172 1.00 12.74 13.96
CA ARG A 172 0.70 13.92 13.13
C ARG A 172 -0.71 14.45 13.37
N PHE A 173 -1.71 13.57 13.50
CA PHE A 173 -3.08 13.93 13.83
C PHE A 173 -3.17 14.59 15.20
N GLN A 174 -2.54 13.99 16.24
CA GLN A 174 -2.51 14.58 17.59
C GLN A 174 -1.83 15.96 17.60
N ASN A 175 -0.72 16.11 16.88
CA ASN A 175 -0.03 17.40 16.78
C ASN A 175 -0.87 18.45 16.03
N LEU A 176 -1.59 18.04 14.98
CA LEU A 176 -2.49 18.90 14.22
C LEU A 176 -3.66 19.37 15.08
N GLU A 177 -4.29 18.46 15.82
CA GLU A 177 -5.37 18.77 16.76
C GLU A 177 -4.90 19.75 17.85
N THR A 178 -3.74 19.47 18.46
CA THR A 178 -3.13 20.34 19.48
C THR A 178 -2.80 21.73 18.90
N SER A 179 -2.27 21.78 17.68
CA SER A 179 -1.94 23.05 17.01
C SER A 179 -3.19 23.87 16.70
N ILE A 180 -4.30 23.23 16.32
CA ILE A 180 -5.59 23.90 16.11
C ILE A 180 -6.10 24.49 17.43
N TYR A 181 -6.10 23.71 18.52
CA TYR A 181 -6.55 24.23 19.82
C TYR A 181 -5.72 25.44 20.28
N ILE A 182 -4.40 25.38 20.12
CA ILE A 182 -3.51 26.50 20.44
C ILE A 182 -3.83 27.71 19.57
N ALA A 183 -4.00 27.53 18.25
CA ALA A 183 -4.32 28.61 17.33
C ALA A 183 -5.67 29.27 17.65
N VAL A 184 -6.69 28.47 17.98
CA VAL A 184 -8.01 28.97 18.41
C VAL A 184 -7.91 29.74 19.72
N ALA A 185 -7.20 29.21 20.72
CA ALA A 185 -7.00 29.88 22.00
C ALA A 185 -6.29 31.23 21.83
N PHE A 186 -5.21 31.28 21.04
CA PHE A 186 -4.53 32.54 20.72
C PHE A 186 -5.41 33.52 19.95
N SER A 187 -6.23 33.03 19.02
CA SER A 187 -7.18 33.87 18.27
C SER A 187 -8.20 34.52 19.20
N ILE A 188 -8.73 33.76 20.17
CA ILE A 188 -9.66 34.28 21.20
C ILE A 188 -8.95 35.34 22.05
N ILE A 189 -7.72 35.08 22.51
CA ILE A 189 -6.94 36.04 23.31
C ILE A 189 -6.73 37.33 22.52
N ILE A 190 -6.24 37.24 21.28
CA ILE A 190 -6.00 38.41 20.40
C ILE A 190 -7.30 39.19 20.16
N PHE A 191 -8.44 38.51 20.02
CA PHE A 191 -9.74 39.15 19.84
C PHE A 191 -10.25 39.85 21.11
N LEU A 192 -10.10 39.24 22.28
CA LEU A 192 -10.61 39.77 23.56
C LEU A 192 -9.71 40.87 24.15
N LEU A 193 -8.40 40.82 23.90
CA LEU A 193 -7.42 41.71 24.52
C LEU A 193 -7.68 43.21 24.24
N PRO A 194 -8.04 43.64 23.01
CA PRO A 194 -8.47 45.01 22.75
C PRO A 194 -9.73 45.42 23.51
N LEU A 195 -10.71 44.51 23.66
CA LEU A 195 -11.96 44.78 24.39
C LEU A 195 -11.68 45.01 25.87
N VAL A 196 -10.81 44.20 26.47
CA VAL A 196 -10.39 44.36 27.88
C VAL A 196 -9.61 45.67 28.08
N ILE A 197 -8.73 46.03 27.14
CA ILE A 197 -8.01 47.31 27.21
C ILE A 197 -8.99 48.49 27.14
N GLN A 198 -9.96 48.45 26.23
CA GLN A 198 -10.95 49.52 26.08
C GLN A 198 -11.79 49.71 27.36
N THR A 199 -12.27 48.62 27.97
CA THR A 199 -13.05 48.71 29.22
C THR A 199 -12.20 49.24 30.38
N PHE A 200 -10.93 48.85 30.46
CA PHE A 200 -10.01 49.33 31.49
C PHE A 200 -9.68 50.82 31.35
N VAL A 201 -9.45 51.29 30.11
CA VAL A 201 -9.23 52.72 29.82
C VAL A 201 -10.46 53.54 30.17
N TRP A 202 -11.66 53.06 29.80
CA TRP A 202 -12.91 53.73 30.12
C TRP A 202 -13.16 53.81 31.63
N TRP A 203 -12.90 52.73 32.36
CA TRP A 203 -13.00 52.69 33.83
C TRP A 203 -12.04 53.66 34.52
N LYS A 204 -10.77 53.74 34.07
CA LYS A 204 -9.82 54.74 34.59
C LYS A 204 -10.25 56.17 34.28
N GLY A 205 -10.79 56.42 33.09
CA GLY A 205 -11.31 57.74 32.70
C GLY A 205 -12.45 58.21 33.61
N TRP A 206 -13.33 57.29 34.03
CA TRP A 206 -14.45 57.61 34.93
C TRP A 206 -14.01 57.87 36.37
N ASN A 207 -13.01 57.14 36.87
CA ASN A 207 -12.52 57.31 38.25
C ASN A 207 -11.51 58.46 38.42
N GLY A 208 -10.94 59.00 37.34
CA GLY A 208 -9.97 60.10 37.38
C GLY A 208 -10.56 61.50 37.25
N SER A 209 -11.88 61.63 37.12
CA SER A 209 -12.60 62.90 36.96
C SER A 209 -13.33 63.40 38.22
N ASN A 210 -13.04 62.81 39.38
CA ASN A 210 -13.41 63.32 40.71
C ASN A 210 -12.16 63.81 41.44
#